data_AF-A0A371CQ09-F1
#
_entry.id   AF-A0A371CQ09-F1
#
_cell.length_a   1.000
_cell.length_b   1.000
_cell.length_c   1.000
_cell.angle_alpha   90.00
_cell.angle_beta   90.00
_cell.angle_gamma   90.00
#
_symmetry.space_group_name_H-M   'P 1'
#
loop_
_entity.id
_entity.type
_entity.pdbx_description
1 polymer ?
#
loop_
_entity_poly.entity_id
_entity_poly.type
_entity_poly.pdbx_seq_one_letter_code
_entity_poly.pdbx_strand_id
1 'polypeptide(L)'
;DIVPTWDGDASSLARWVIRVNAIAKKSDTIRAQLGTIVPQRLTGRAERWYYSLPEPRREDCERGWDEIRAVIGSFYMNRSWLDKTRKEALALKYRERGHEHEYPSDYFIRKKELLELAYDNSEREINADIMAGAPFSWHTLIPVDSFDSTEELQTALKLREEELLRVEAL
;
A
#
# COMPACT_ATOMS: atom_id res chain seq x y z
N ASP A 1 -9.43 20.40 -4.96
CA ASP A 1 -8.18 19.72 -5.34
C ASP A 1 -7.92 18.53 -4.39
N ILE A 2 -8.71 17.45 -4.50
CA ILE A 2 -8.71 16.33 -3.52
C ILE A 2 -8.06 15.04 -4.02
N VAL A 3 -7.89 14.92 -5.35
CA VAL A 3 -7.31 13.73 -5.98
C VAL A 3 -5.78 13.89 -5.99
N PRO A 4 -5.02 12.96 -5.36
CA PRO A 4 -3.57 13.05 -5.33
C PRO A 4 -2.98 12.85 -6.72
N THR A 5 -1.83 13.47 -6.98
CA THR A 5 -1.07 13.24 -8.21
C THR A 5 -0.22 11.97 -8.10
N TRP A 6 0.12 11.39 -9.24
CA TRP A 6 1.07 10.28 -9.33
C TRP A 6 1.97 10.42 -10.56
N ASP A 7 3.26 10.14 -10.39
CA ASP A 7 4.30 10.41 -11.38
C ASP A 7 4.74 9.17 -12.18
N GLY A 8 4.15 8.01 -11.89
CA GLY A 8 4.54 6.73 -12.46
C GLY A 8 5.59 5.97 -11.64
N ASP A 9 5.93 6.43 -10.43
CA ASP A 9 6.75 5.65 -9.52
C ASP A 9 5.95 4.49 -8.92
N ALA A 10 6.40 3.27 -9.21
CA ALA A 10 5.80 2.04 -8.72
C ALA A 10 5.87 1.94 -7.18
N SER A 11 6.85 2.58 -6.53
CA SER A 11 6.97 2.57 -5.07
C SER A 11 5.83 3.33 -4.36
N SER A 12 5.26 4.34 -5.02
CA SER A 12 4.19 5.19 -4.48
C SER A 12 2.79 4.80 -4.98
N LEU A 13 2.71 3.90 -5.97
CA LEU A 13 1.47 3.48 -6.62
C LEU A 13 0.43 2.93 -5.63
N ALA A 14 0.86 2.12 -4.66
CA ALA A 14 0.01 1.50 -3.66
C ALA A 14 -0.79 2.54 -2.86
N ARG A 15 -0.04 3.43 -2.21
CA ARG A 15 -0.57 4.50 -1.38
C ARG A 15 -1.44 5.44 -2.21
N TRP A 16 -1.05 5.71 -3.45
CA TRP A 16 -1.86 6.50 -4.37
C TRP A 16 -3.21 5.83 -4.68
N VAL A 17 -3.22 4.54 -5.05
CA VAL A 17 -4.45 3.77 -5.32
C VAL A 17 -5.37 3.73 -4.10
N ILE A 18 -4.84 3.48 -2.90
CA ILE A 18 -5.61 3.47 -1.65
C ILE A 18 -6.31 4.82 -1.42
N ARG A 19 -5.59 5.94 -1.63
CA ARG A 19 -6.16 7.27 -1.48
C ARG A 19 -7.26 7.56 -2.51
N VAL A 20 -7.07 7.15 -3.76
CA VAL A 20 -8.12 7.32 -4.79
C VAL A 20 -9.32 6.42 -4.51
N ASN A 21 -9.12 5.18 -4.06
CA ASN A 21 -10.19 4.27 -3.60
C ASN A 21 -11.03 4.90 -2.48
N ALA A 22 -10.39 5.56 -1.50
CA ALA A 22 -11.10 6.25 -0.42
C ALA A 22 -11.98 7.40 -0.94
N ILE A 23 -11.56 8.08 -2.00
CA ILE A 23 -12.35 9.12 -2.67
C ILE A 23 -13.52 8.48 -3.44
N ALA A 24 -13.26 7.41 -4.19
CA ALA A 24 -14.25 6.68 -4.99
C ALA A 24 -15.40 6.10 -4.14
N LYS A 25 -15.13 5.73 -2.88
CA LYS A 25 -16.13 5.21 -1.93
C LYS A 25 -17.17 6.26 -1.50
N LYS A 26 -16.95 7.55 -1.74
CA LYS A 26 -17.84 8.63 -1.26
C LYS A 26 -19.19 8.65 -1.98
N SER A 27 -19.23 8.37 -3.28
CA SER A 27 -20.46 8.22 -4.06
C SER A 27 -20.16 7.63 -5.44
N ASP A 28 -21.17 7.02 -6.07
CA ASP A 28 -21.06 6.51 -7.44
C ASP A 28 -20.78 7.62 -8.45
N THR A 29 -21.31 8.83 -8.22
CA THR A 29 -21.01 10.00 -9.04
C THR A 29 -19.53 10.37 -8.98
N ILE A 30 -18.93 10.41 -7.78
CA ILE A 30 -17.49 10.68 -7.64
C ILE A 30 -16.69 9.57 -8.32
N ARG A 31 -17.10 8.31 -8.16
CA ARG A 31 -16.45 7.17 -8.81
C ARG A 31 -16.43 7.29 -10.33
N ALA A 32 -17.54 7.69 -10.95
CA ALA A 32 -17.61 7.93 -12.39
C ALA A 32 -16.72 9.12 -12.80
N GLN A 33 -16.78 10.23 -12.06
CA GLN A 33 -15.97 11.43 -12.34
C GLN A 33 -14.46 11.18 -12.26
N LEU A 34 -14.02 10.23 -11.43
CA LEU A 34 -12.60 9.88 -11.34
C LEU A 34 -12.01 9.38 -12.67
N GLY A 35 -12.82 8.81 -13.57
CA GLY A 35 -12.36 8.41 -14.91
C GLY A 35 -11.79 9.58 -15.71
N THR A 36 -12.38 10.76 -15.59
CA THR A 36 -11.91 11.98 -16.29
C THR A 36 -10.93 12.80 -15.46
N ILE A 37 -11.00 12.74 -14.13
CA ILE A 37 -10.13 13.51 -13.23
C ILE A 37 -8.75 12.87 -13.10
N VAL A 38 -8.66 11.55 -12.93
CA VAL A 38 -7.39 10.85 -12.69
C VAL A 38 -6.37 11.10 -13.80
N PRO A 39 -6.70 11.03 -15.10
CA PRO A 39 -5.77 11.37 -16.18
C PRO A 39 -5.09 12.73 -16.02
N GLN A 40 -5.84 13.74 -15.59
CA GLN A 40 -5.36 15.12 -15.38
C GLN A 40 -4.46 15.27 -14.15
N ARG A 41 -4.41 14.24 -13.31
CA ARG A 41 -3.59 14.18 -12.08
C ARG A 41 -2.39 13.25 -12.23
N LEU A 42 -2.27 12.57 -13.38
CA LEU A 42 -1.04 11.89 -13.74
C LEU A 42 0.02 12.93 -14.10
N THR A 43 1.25 12.65 -13.74
CA THR A 43 2.41 13.51 -14.01
C THR A 43 3.58 12.65 -14.48
N GLY A 44 4.64 13.26 -15.00
CA GLY A 44 5.91 12.57 -15.23
C GLY A 44 5.80 11.35 -16.17
N ARG A 45 6.18 10.16 -15.70
CA ARG A 45 6.12 8.93 -16.50
C ARG A 45 4.69 8.41 -16.66
N ALA A 46 3.84 8.56 -15.63
CA ALA A 46 2.44 8.13 -15.71
C ALA A 46 1.66 8.92 -16.77
N GLU A 47 1.85 10.24 -16.82
CA GLU A 47 1.20 11.09 -17.83
C GLU A 47 1.61 10.70 -19.25
N ARG A 48 2.93 10.61 -19.50
CA ARG A 48 3.46 10.20 -20.82
C ARG A 48 2.96 8.82 -21.23
N TRP A 49 2.88 7.89 -20.30
CA TRP A 49 2.30 6.57 -20.53
C TRP A 49 0.82 6.66 -20.92
N TYR A 50 0.01 7.40 -20.16
CA TYR A 50 -1.42 7.52 -20.43
C TYR A 50 -1.68 8.08 -21.83
N TYR A 51 -0.96 9.14 -22.21
CA TYR A 51 -1.09 9.74 -23.54
C TYR A 51 -0.45 8.94 -24.67
N SER A 52 0.35 7.91 -24.35
CA SER A 52 0.81 6.93 -25.34
C SER A 52 -0.25 5.86 -25.68
N LEU A 53 -1.29 5.71 -24.86
CA LEU A 53 -2.38 4.78 -25.12
C LEU A 53 -3.19 5.21 -26.35
N PRO A 54 -3.71 4.25 -27.16
CA PRO A 54 -4.67 4.55 -28.21
C PRO A 54 -5.90 5.28 -27.67
N GLU A 55 -6.48 6.15 -28.48
CA GLU A 55 -7.67 6.93 -28.13
C GLU A 55 -8.83 6.08 -27.58
N PRO A 56 -9.23 4.95 -28.21
CA PRO A 56 -10.29 4.09 -27.66
C PRO A 56 -9.98 3.57 -26.26
N ARG A 57 -8.70 3.36 -25.96
CA ARG A 57 -8.29 2.88 -24.62
C ARG A 57 -8.37 3.99 -23.57
N ARG A 58 -8.17 5.25 -23.97
CA ARG A 58 -8.37 6.41 -23.09
C ARG A 58 -9.85 6.67 -22.86
N GLU A 59 -10.69 6.55 -23.89
CA GLU A 59 -12.15 6.62 -23.78
C GLU A 59 -12.70 5.57 -22.80
N ASP A 60 -12.18 4.33 -22.86
CA ASP A 60 -12.51 3.30 -21.86
C ASP A 60 -12.17 3.74 -20.43
N CYS A 61 -11.00 4.34 -20.23
CA CYS A 61 -10.56 4.82 -18.91
C CYS A 61 -11.47 5.93 -18.36
N GLU A 62 -12.04 6.75 -19.24
CA GLU A 62 -12.87 7.89 -18.85
C GLU A 62 -14.25 7.50 -18.31
N ARG A 63 -14.64 6.22 -18.43
CA ARG A 63 -15.91 5.70 -17.92
C ARG A 63 -16.02 5.72 -16.39
N GLY A 64 -14.90 5.63 -15.69
CA GLY A 64 -14.90 5.58 -14.24
C GLY A 64 -13.58 5.14 -13.62
N TRP A 65 -13.54 5.19 -12.30
CA TRP A 65 -12.37 4.77 -11.53
C TRP A 65 -11.99 3.30 -11.77
N ASP A 66 -12.97 2.41 -11.86
CA ASP A 66 -12.71 0.98 -11.97
C ASP A 66 -12.02 0.64 -13.29
N GLU A 67 -12.41 1.29 -14.39
CA GLU A 67 -11.82 1.13 -15.71
C GLU A 67 -10.37 1.64 -15.75
N ILE A 68 -10.12 2.90 -15.36
CA ILE A 68 -8.75 3.42 -15.38
C ILE A 68 -7.84 2.69 -14.40
N ARG A 69 -8.34 2.28 -13.23
CA ARG A 69 -7.61 1.45 -12.27
C ARG A 69 -7.21 0.11 -12.89
N ALA A 70 -8.10 -0.53 -13.65
CA ALA A 70 -7.78 -1.78 -14.34
C ALA A 70 -6.67 -1.58 -15.40
N VAL A 71 -6.68 -0.46 -16.14
CA VAL A 71 -5.63 -0.15 -17.13
C VAL A 71 -4.29 0.18 -16.48
N ILE A 72 -4.30 0.93 -15.37
CA ILE A 72 -3.09 1.19 -14.57
C ILE A 72 -2.55 -0.14 -14.01
N GLY A 73 -3.43 -0.97 -13.45
CA GLY A 73 -3.08 -2.27 -12.91
C GLY A 73 -2.47 -3.20 -13.94
N SER A 74 -3.04 -3.29 -15.15
CA SER A 74 -2.52 -4.19 -16.19
C SER A 74 -1.13 -3.79 -16.69
N PHE A 75 -0.80 -2.49 -16.67
CA PHE A 75 0.50 -1.99 -17.12
C PHE A 75 1.54 -1.99 -15.99
N TYR A 76 1.24 -1.33 -14.88
CA TYR A 76 2.19 -1.11 -13.78
C TYR A 76 2.20 -2.24 -12.74
N MET A 77 1.09 -2.93 -12.55
CA MET A 77 0.95 -4.05 -11.59
C MET A 77 0.88 -5.39 -12.32
N ASN A 78 1.68 -5.54 -13.37
CA ASN A 78 1.78 -6.80 -14.11
C ASN A 78 2.33 -7.92 -13.21
N ARG A 79 2.22 -9.18 -13.67
CA ARG A 79 2.63 -10.37 -12.90
C ARG A 79 4.04 -10.29 -12.34
N SER A 80 5.00 -9.75 -13.10
CA SER A 80 6.39 -9.61 -12.66
C SER A 80 6.51 -8.63 -11.49
N TRP A 81 5.79 -7.50 -11.58
CA TRP A 81 5.73 -6.53 -10.48
C TRP A 81 5.04 -7.11 -9.25
N LEU A 82 3.94 -7.85 -9.43
CA LEU A 82 3.23 -8.49 -8.33
C LEU A 82 4.13 -9.53 -7.62
N ASP A 83 4.80 -10.38 -8.39
CA ASP A 83 5.73 -11.38 -7.86
C ASP A 83 6.92 -10.73 -7.13
N LYS A 84 7.41 -9.59 -7.64
CA LYS A 84 8.47 -8.81 -6.98
C LYS A 84 7.97 -8.19 -5.67
N THR A 85 6.83 -7.50 -5.71
CA THR A 85 6.21 -6.85 -4.54
C THR A 85 5.90 -7.86 -3.45
N ARG A 86 5.41 -9.05 -3.82
CA ARG A 86 5.18 -10.17 -2.89
C ARG A 86 6.46 -10.60 -2.19
N LYS A 87 7.53 -10.83 -2.95
CA LYS A 87 8.84 -11.19 -2.40
C LYS A 87 9.38 -10.10 -1.48
N GLU A 88 9.24 -8.84 -1.87
CA GLU A 88 9.65 -7.69 -1.07
C GLU A 88 8.84 -7.60 0.24
N ALA A 89 7.52 -7.70 0.17
CA ALA A 89 6.63 -7.64 1.34
C ALA A 89 6.96 -8.72 2.38
N LEU A 90 7.21 -9.96 1.93
CA LEU A 90 7.58 -11.08 2.80
C LEU A 90 9.00 -10.97 3.35
N ALA A 91 9.93 -10.41 2.56
CA ALA A 91 11.32 -10.23 2.98
C ALA A 91 11.55 -8.99 3.84
N LEU A 92 10.61 -8.03 3.84
CA LEU A 92 10.69 -6.78 4.57
C LEU A 92 10.82 -7.04 6.07
N LYS A 93 11.88 -6.50 6.65
CA LYS A 93 12.19 -6.60 8.08
C LYS A 93 12.24 -5.24 8.72
N TYR A 94 11.94 -5.23 10.02
CA TYR A 94 12.14 -4.06 10.85
C TYR A 94 13.61 -3.63 10.83
N ARG A 95 13.85 -2.33 10.67
CA ARG A 95 15.20 -1.73 10.64
C ARG A 95 16.16 -2.38 9.65
N GLU A 96 15.65 -2.75 8.48
CA GLU A 96 16.51 -3.15 7.37
C GLU A 96 17.33 -1.98 6.84
N ARG A 97 18.24 -2.27 5.90
CA ARG A 97 19.10 -1.27 5.28
C ARG A 97 18.29 -0.12 4.68
N GLY A 98 18.61 1.13 5.05
CA GLY A 98 17.89 2.34 4.67
C GLY A 98 16.75 2.74 5.62
N HIS A 99 16.44 1.89 6.60
CA HIS A 99 15.41 2.08 7.62
C HIS A 99 15.97 1.88 9.04
N GLU A 100 17.27 2.11 9.26
CA GLU A 100 17.98 1.75 10.50
C GLU A 100 17.42 2.41 11.76
N HIS A 101 16.78 3.58 11.60
CA HIS A 101 16.18 4.37 12.69
C HIS A 101 14.65 4.30 12.69
N GLU A 102 14.08 3.34 11.98
CA GLU A 102 12.63 3.13 11.91
C GLU A 102 12.06 2.82 13.29
N TYR A 103 10.87 3.38 13.58
CA TYR A 103 10.09 3.07 14.76
C TYR A 103 9.18 1.86 14.51
N PRO A 104 8.77 1.12 15.56
CA PRO A 104 7.84 0.00 15.43
C PRO A 104 6.54 0.35 14.68
N SER A 105 5.98 1.53 14.93
CA SER A 105 4.76 1.99 14.25
C SER A 105 4.99 2.33 12.77
N ASP A 106 6.14 2.91 12.43
CA ASP A 106 6.51 3.21 11.04
C ASP A 106 6.72 1.93 10.23
N TYR A 107 7.38 0.92 10.83
CA TYR A 107 7.55 -0.40 10.23
C TYR A 107 6.22 -1.09 9.94
N PHE A 108 5.29 -1.06 10.89
CA PHE A 108 3.94 -1.58 10.71
C PHE A 108 3.28 -0.96 9.47
N ILE A 109 3.31 0.38 9.36
CA ILE A 109 2.69 1.10 8.24
C ILE A 109 3.34 0.68 6.92
N ARG A 110 4.68 0.70 6.86
CA ARG A 110 5.44 0.37 5.64
C ARG A 110 5.18 -1.06 5.18
N LYS A 111 5.17 -2.02 6.10
CA LYS A 111 4.94 -3.43 5.75
C LYS A 111 3.49 -3.71 5.38
N LYS A 112 2.53 -3.14 6.12
CA LYS A 112 1.09 -3.26 5.82
C LYS A 112 0.77 -2.74 4.42
N GLU A 113 1.30 -1.59 4.03
CA GLU A 113 1.07 -1.01 2.70
C GLU A 113 1.53 -1.93 1.55
N LEU A 114 2.64 -2.65 1.72
CA LEU A 114 3.10 -3.61 0.70
C LEU A 114 2.30 -4.91 0.70
N LEU A 115 1.87 -5.40 1.87
CA LEU A 115 1.07 -6.63 1.99
C LEU A 115 -0.31 -6.44 1.34
N GLU A 116 -1.00 -5.34 1.64
CA GLU A 116 -2.31 -4.99 1.04
C GLU A 116 -2.23 -4.76 -0.48
N LEU A 117 -1.04 -4.46 -0.99
CA LEU A 117 -0.80 -4.27 -2.41
C LEU A 117 -0.54 -5.58 -3.15
N ALA A 118 0.14 -6.51 -2.47
CA ALA A 118 0.63 -7.76 -3.03
C ALA A 118 -0.40 -8.90 -2.94
N TYR A 119 -1.34 -8.79 -1.99
CA TYR A 119 -2.28 -9.84 -1.64
C TYR A 119 -3.66 -9.31 -1.24
N ASP A 120 -4.67 -10.16 -1.41
CA ASP A 120 -6.00 -10.01 -0.80
C ASP A 120 -6.04 -10.87 0.48
N ASN A 121 -5.13 -10.56 1.41
CA ASN A 121 -4.96 -11.30 2.65
C ASN A 121 -6.02 -10.89 3.68
N SER A 122 -6.42 -11.82 4.53
CA SER A 122 -7.16 -11.50 5.74
C SER A 122 -6.32 -10.64 6.68
N GLU A 123 -6.98 -9.84 7.54
CA GLU A 123 -6.27 -9.00 8.51
C GLU A 123 -5.39 -9.81 9.48
N ARG A 124 -5.80 -11.05 9.81
CA ARG A 124 -4.98 -11.98 10.60
C ARG A 124 -3.71 -12.42 9.87
N GLU A 125 -3.80 -12.72 8.58
CA GLU A 125 -2.63 -13.05 7.76
C GLU A 125 -1.68 -11.85 7.66
N ILE A 126 -2.22 -10.64 7.48
CA ILE A 126 -1.44 -9.40 7.50
C ILE A 126 -0.72 -9.23 8.84
N ASN A 127 -1.41 -9.43 9.97
CA ASN A 127 -0.81 -9.34 11.31
C ASN A 127 0.33 -10.35 11.49
N ALA A 128 0.12 -11.61 11.06
CA ALA A 128 1.13 -12.65 11.13
C ALA A 128 2.36 -12.31 10.28
N ASP A 129 2.17 -11.87 9.04
CA ASP A 129 3.26 -11.48 8.15
C ASP A 129 4.03 -10.26 8.69
N ILE A 130 3.33 -9.29 9.29
CA ILE A 130 3.97 -8.14 9.94
C ILE A 130 4.89 -8.61 11.06
N MET A 131 4.40 -9.47 11.94
CA MET A 131 5.20 -10.01 13.06
C MET A 131 6.32 -10.93 12.60
N ALA A 132 6.18 -11.64 11.47
CA ALA A 132 7.24 -12.49 10.93
C ALA A 132 8.51 -11.73 10.51
N GLY A 133 8.40 -10.43 10.20
CA GLY A 133 9.56 -9.57 9.94
C GLY A 133 10.01 -8.73 11.14
N ALA A 134 9.32 -8.86 12.28
CA ALA A 134 9.67 -8.19 13.51
C ALA A 134 10.76 -8.96 14.28
N PRO A 135 11.46 -8.30 15.21
CA PRO A 135 12.37 -8.96 16.14
C PRO A 135 11.67 -10.02 16.97
N PHE A 136 12.36 -11.13 17.25
CA PHE A 136 11.82 -12.22 18.07
C PHE A 136 11.36 -11.75 19.46
N SER A 137 12.07 -10.77 20.05
CA SER A 137 11.73 -10.20 21.36
C SER A 137 10.34 -9.58 21.40
N TRP A 138 9.81 -9.08 20.29
CA TRP A 138 8.47 -8.48 20.24
C TRP A 138 7.36 -9.49 20.51
N HIS A 139 7.55 -10.77 20.16
CA HIS A 139 6.57 -11.83 20.43
C HIS A 139 6.32 -12.05 21.93
N THR A 140 7.20 -11.55 22.80
CA THR A 140 7.00 -11.59 24.26
C THR A 140 6.11 -10.46 24.77
N LEU A 141 6.00 -9.36 24.02
CA LEU A 141 5.28 -8.14 24.42
C LEU A 141 3.96 -7.96 23.64
N ILE A 142 3.87 -8.57 22.46
CA ILE A 142 2.76 -8.40 21.53
C ILE A 142 2.03 -9.73 21.35
N PRO A 143 0.80 -9.88 21.89
CA PRO A 143 0.03 -11.11 21.77
C PRO A 143 -0.70 -11.16 20.41
N VAL A 144 0.05 -11.25 19.32
CA VAL A 144 -0.50 -11.14 17.95
C VAL A 144 -1.61 -12.16 17.66
N ASP A 145 -1.52 -13.37 18.23
CA ASP A 145 -2.52 -14.43 18.04
C ASP A 145 -3.91 -14.08 18.62
N SER A 146 -3.98 -13.05 19.47
CA SER A 146 -5.25 -12.53 20.03
C SER A 146 -5.88 -11.40 19.21
N PHE A 147 -5.23 -10.94 18.14
CA PHE A 147 -5.71 -9.82 17.33
C PHE A 147 -6.42 -10.30 16.07
N ASP A 148 -7.64 -9.81 15.88
CA ASP A 148 -8.47 -10.09 14.71
C ASP A 148 -8.32 -9.04 13.62
N SER A 149 -7.91 -7.84 14.01
CA SER A 149 -7.74 -6.70 13.12
C SER A 149 -6.30 -6.16 13.11
N THR A 150 -5.96 -5.51 12.01
CA THR A 150 -4.71 -4.76 11.87
C THR A 150 -4.68 -3.52 12.78
N GLU A 151 -5.83 -2.97 13.15
CA GLU A 151 -5.95 -1.84 14.07
C GLU A 151 -5.50 -2.21 15.50
N GLU A 152 -5.87 -3.41 15.98
CA GLU A 152 -5.44 -3.91 17.29
C GLU A 152 -3.92 -4.05 17.36
N LEU A 153 -3.31 -4.64 16.31
CA LEU A 153 -1.85 -4.76 16.23
C LEU A 153 -1.19 -3.38 16.18
N GLN A 154 -1.69 -2.47 15.34
CA GLN A 154 -1.15 -1.10 15.23
C GLN A 154 -1.18 -0.38 16.57
N THR A 155 -2.31 -0.49 17.28
CA THR A 155 -2.51 0.13 18.60
C THR A 155 -1.57 -0.49 19.63
N ALA A 156 -1.43 -1.82 19.65
CA ALA A 156 -0.54 -2.52 20.56
C ALA A 156 0.94 -2.15 20.35
N LEU A 157 1.38 -2.04 19.09
CA LEU A 157 2.74 -1.61 18.75
C LEU A 157 2.98 -0.16 19.17
N LYS A 158 2.00 0.73 18.95
CA LYS A 158 2.14 2.14 19.34
C LYS A 158 2.16 2.31 20.86
N LEU A 159 1.31 1.59 21.58
CA LEU A 159 1.23 1.66 23.04
C LEU A 159 2.53 1.20 23.71
N ARG A 160 3.19 0.18 23.14
CA ARG A 160 4.42 -0.42 23.68
C ARG A 160 5.69 0.05 22.97
N GLU A 161 5.60 1.11 22.17
CA GLU A 161 6.68 1.52 21.27
C GLU A 161 8.03 1.74 22.00
N GLU A 162 7.99 2.40 23.16
CA GLU A 162 9.21 2.59 23.98
C GLU A 162 9.79 1.29 24.53
N GLU A 163 8.94 0.33 24.93
CA GLU A 163 9.38 -0.96 25.45
C GLU A 163 10.02 -1.79 24.34
N LEU A 164 9.40 -1.80 23.15
CA LEU A 164 9.90 -2.48 21.96
C LEU A 164 11.26 -1.94 21.52
N LEU A 165 11.49 -0.62 21.65
CA LEU A 165 12.78 0.00 21.37
C LEU A 165 13.87 -0.39 22.39
N ARG A 166 13.50 -0.60 23.66
CA ARG A 166 14.45 -0.97 24.72
C ARG A 166 14.89 -2.43 24.64
N VAL A 167 13.97 -3.35 24.37
CA VAL A 167 14.28 -4.79 24.29
C VAL A 167 15.14 -5.16 23.08
N GLU A 168 15.34 -4.25 22.14
CA GLU A 168 16.30 -4.41 21.04
C GLU A 168 17.71 -3.92 21.35
N ALA A 169 17.87 -3.03 22.33
CA ALA A 169 19.19 -2.49 22.70
C ALA A 169 20.00 -3.46 23.58
N LEU A 170 19.41 -4.61 23.92
CA LEU A 170 19.96 -5.69 24.75
C LEU A 170 20.43 -6.85 23.88
#